data_AF-X7ZX55-F1
#
_entry.id   AF-X7ZX55-F1
#
_cell.length_a   1.000
_cell.length_b   1.000
_cell.length_c   1.000
_cell.angle_alpha   90.00
_cell.angle_beta   90.00
_cell.angle_gamma   90.00
#
_symmetry.space_group_name_H-M   'P 1'
#
loop_
_entity.id
_entity.type
_entity.pdbx_description
1 polymer ?
#
loop_
_entity_poly.entity_id
_entity_poly.type
_entity_poly.pdbx_seq_one_letter_code
_entity_poly.pdbx_strand_id
1 'polypeptide(L)'
;MIPDQHSTNPPPRYTEASLVKALEELGIGRPSTYSSIIKTIQDRGYVYKKGSALVPSWVAFAVTGLLEQHFGRLVDYEFTAAMEDGLDEIAAGHEHRTNWLSNFYFGGDYGVPVRWRVRGLEEAGRRQPRRHRRARSQLHQVV
;
A
#
# COMPACT_ATOMS: atom_id res chain seq x y z
N MET A 1 25.08 17.27 -38.28
CA MET A 1 23.91 17.05 -37.40
C MET A 1 24.39 16.18 -36.25
N ILE A 2 24.38 16.67 -35.01
CA ILE A 2 24.79 15.87 -33.85
C ILE A 2 23.59 14.98 -33.48
N PRO A 3 23.75 13.66 -33.36
CA PRO A 3 22.63 12.77 -33.02
C PRO A 3 22.14 13.05 -31.60
N ASP A 4 20.82 13.17 -31.43
CA ASP A 4 20.20 13.34 -30.11
C ASP A 4 20.35 12.08 -29.27
N GLN A 5 20.98 12.23 -28.11
CA GLN A 5 21.15 11.17 -27.14
C GLN A 5 20.00 11.19 -26.14
N HIS A 6 19.21 10.12 -26.11
CA HIS A 6 18.15 9.94 -25.12
C HIS A 6 18.64 9.11 -23.93
N SER A 7 18.25 9.51 -22.72
CA SER A 7 18.37 8.72 -21.50
C SER A 7 16.99 8.26 -21.04
N THR A 8 16.95 7.13 -20.35
CA THR A 8 15.74 6.74 -19.60
C THR A 8 15.58 7.67 -18.40
N ASN A 9 14.33 8.00 -18.10
CA ASN A 9 13.97 8.78 -16.94
C ASN A 9 13.45 7.84 -15.85
N PRO A 10 13.71 8.14 -14.57
CA PRO A 10 13.08 7.42 -13.46
C PRO A 10 11.56 7.63 -13.50
N PRO A 11 10.78 6.72 -12.88
CA PRO A 11 9.35 6.91 -12.74
C PRO A 11 9.04 8.24 -12.03
N PRO A 12 8.02 8.99 -12.49
CA PRO A 12 7.68 10.26 -11.88
C PRO A 12 7.18 10.06 -10.44
N ARG A 13 7.48 11.02 -9.57
CA ARG A 13 6.91 11.07 -8.22
C ARG A 13 5.40 11.31 -8.30
N TYR A 14 4.69 10.87 -7.25
CA TYR A 14 3.28 11.20 -7.11
C TYR A 14 3.08 12.70 -6.93
N THR A 15 2.06 13.24 -7.58
CA THR A 15 1.43 14.51 -7.23
C THR A 15 0.19 14.21 -6.40
N GLU A 16 -0.47 15.23 -5.85
CA GLU A 16 -1.75 15.00 -5.16
C GLU A 16 -2.76 14.32 -6.10
N ALA A 17 -2.88 14.79 -7.34
CA ALA A 17 -3.81 14.22 -8.32
C ALA A 17 -3.47 12.76 -8.67
N SER A 18 -2.20 12.43 -8.92
CA SER A 18 -1.83 11.05 -9.24
C SER A 18 -1.88 10.13 -8.02
N LEU A 19 -1.71 10.66 -6.81
CA LEU A 19 -1.93 9.90 -5.58
C LEU A 19 -3.40 9.61 -5.33
N VAL A 20 -4.30 10.59 -5.52
CA VAL A 20 -5.76 10.36 -5.46
C VAL A 20 -6.17 9.27 -6.43
N LYS A 21 -5.68 9.35 -7.68
CA LYS A 21 -5.96 8.34 -8.70
C LYS A 21 -5.47 6.96 -8.29
N ALA A 22 -4.27 6.85 -7.72
CA ALA A 22 -3.74 5.57 -7.25
C ALA A 22 -4.54 5.00 -6.07
N LEU A 23 -4.98 5.84 -5.13
CA LEU A 23 -5.83 5.44 -4.02
C LEU A 23 -7.18 4.89 -4.53
N GLU A 24 -7.79 5.57 -5.50
CA GLU A 24 -9.02 5.14 -6.16
C GLU A 24 -8.84 3.79 -6.89
N GLU A 25 -7.78 3.64 -7.69
CA GLU A 25 -7.48 2.38 -8.41
C GLU A 25 -7.22 1.20 -7.46
N LEU A 26 -6.69 1.46 -6.27
CA LEU A 26 -6.46 0.45 -5.24
C LEU A 26 -7.69 0.18 -4.36
N GLY A 27 -8.79 0.92 -4.53
CA GLY A 27 -9.97 0.82 -3.67
C GLY A 27 -9.75 1.35 -2.24
N ILE A 28 -8.67 2.11 -2.02
CA ILE A 28 -8.29 2.63 -0.71
C ILE A 28 -8.83 4.06 -0.57
N GLY A 29 -9.73 4.26 0.38
CA GLY A 29 -10.39 5.54 0.62
C GLY A 29 -11.59 5.79 -0.30
N ARG A 30 -12.19 6.96 -0.15
CA ARG A 30 -13.45 7.38 -0.79
C ARG A 30 -13.35 8.87 -1.15
N PRO A 31 -14.24 9.41 -2.01
CA PRO A 31 -14.25 10.84 -2.35
C PRO A 31 -14.25 11.79 -1.13
N SER A 32 -14.82 11.34 -0.01
CA SER A 32 -14.84 12.06 1.27
C SER A 32 -13.52 12.02 2.05
N THR A 33 -12.61 11.09 1.74
CA THR A 33 -11.39 10.85 2.53
C THR A 33 -10.09 11.17 1.79
N TYR A 34 -10.08 11.26 0.46
CA TYR A 34 -8.84 11.52 -0.30
C TYR A 34 -8.09 12.79 0.14
N SER A 35 -8.82 13.91 0.26
CA SER A 35 -8.23 15.18 0.68
C SER A 35 -7.70 15.13 2.12
N SER A 36 -8.45 14.48 3.02
CA SER A 36 -8.05 14.37 4.43
C SER A 36 -6.86 13.43 4.63
N ILE A 37 -6.76 12.33 3.85
CA ILE A 37 -5.59 11.44 3.83
C ILE A 37 -4.34 12.23 3.44
N ILE A 38 -4.38 12.91 2.29
CA ILE A 38 -3.25 13.69 1.76
C ILE A 38 -2.83 14.79 2.72
N LYS A 39 -3.79 15.49 3.32
CA LYS A 39 -3.50 16.51 4.32
C LYS A 39 -2.86 15.91 5.57
N THR A 40 -3.39 14.78 6.06
CA THR A 40 -2.91 14.14 7.29
C THR A 40 -1.48 13.64 7.18
N ILE A 41 -1.11 12.99 6.06
CA ILE A 41 0.26 12.49 5.87
C ILE A 41 1.27 13.63 5.73
N GLN A 42 0.84 14.80 5.26
CA GLN A 42 1.67 16.01 5.20
C GLN A 42 1.81 16.67 6.57
N ASP A 43 0.69 16.92 7.26
CA ASP A 43 0.67 17.57 8.57
C ASP A 43 1.46 16.79 9.62
N ARG A 44 1.46 15.45 9.52
CA ARG A 44 2.24 14.57 10.41
C ARG A 44 3.71 14.41 10.02
N GLY A 45 4.17 15.08 8.95
CA GLY A 45 5.57 15.07 8.54
C GLY A 45 6.05 13.79 7.85
N TYR A 46 5.14 12.91 7.41
CA TYR A 46 5.52 11.71 6.64
C TYR A 46 5.89 12.07 5.20
N VAL A 47 5.19 13.05 4.63
CA VAL A 47 5.40 13.50 3.25
C VAL A 47 5.48 15.02 3.22
N TYR A 48 6.29 15.57 2.34
CA TYR A 48 6.33 17.00 2.06
C TYR A 48 6.30 17.27 0.56
N LYS A 49 5.88 18.49 0.19
CA LYS A 49 5.82 18.91 -1.21
C LYS A 49 7.16 19.50 -1.66
N LYS A 50 7.62 19.06 -2.82
CA LYS A 50 8.73 19.68 -3.56
C LYS A 50 8.22 20.06 -4.95
N GLY A 51 7.79 21.31 -5.10
CA GLY A 51 6.96 21.71 -6.25
C GLY A 51 5.60 21.01 -6.19
N SER A 52 5.21 20.32 -7.27
CA SER A 52 4.00 19.50 -7.31
C SER A 52 4.20 18.06 -6.83
N ALA A 53 5.45 17.63 -6.64
CA ALA A 53 5.78 16.26 -6.24
C ALA A 53 5.68 16.07 -4.72
N LEU A 54 5.15 14.93 -4.31
CA LEU A 54 5.13 14.42 -2.95
C LEU A 54 6.40 13.61 -2.70
N VAL A 55 7.14 13.96 -1.64
CA VAL A 55 8.40 13.32 -1.29
C VAL A 55 8.31 12.77 0.14
N PRO A 56 8.61 11.49 0.37
CA PRO A 56 8.62 10.92 1.72
C PRO A 56 9.79 11.46 2.55
N SER A 57 9.54 11.68 3.84
CA SER A 57 10.59 11.97 4.82
C SER A 57 11.28 10.69 5.29
N TRP A 58 12.43 10.82 5.95
CA TRP A 58 13.11 9.69 6.59
C TRP A 58 12.23 8.99 7.64
N VAL A 59 11.39 9.75 8.34
CA VAL A 59 10.46 9.20 9.33
C VAL A 59 9.42 8.30 8.65
N ALA A 60 8.94 8.66 7.45
CA ALA A 60 8.03 7.79 6.70
C ALA A 60 8.68 6.46 6.35
N PHE A 61 9.94 6.43 5.90
CA PHE A 61 10.63 5.18 5.65
C PHE A 61 10.76 4.30 6.90
N ALA A 62 11.11 4.91 8.05
CA ALA A 62 11.22 4.17 9.31
C ALA A 62 9.87 3.58 9.76
N VAL A 63 8.80 4.38 9.71
CA VAL A 63 7.47 3.94 10.12
C VAL A 63 6.90 2.90 9.16
N THR A 64 7.00 3.11 7.85
CA THR A 64 6.56 2.12 6.85
C THR A 64 7.32 0.80 7.03
N GLY A 65 8.65 0.84 7.18
CA GLY A 65 9.44 -0.37 7.40
C GLY A 65 9.06 -1.13 8.67
N LEU A 66 8.78 -0.42 9.77
CA LEU A 66 8.30 -1.02 11.02
C LEU A 66 6.94 -1.70 10.83
N LEU A 67 6.00 -1.01 10.18
CA LEU A 67 4.65 -1.53 9.95
C LEU A 67 4.65 -2.72 9.00
N GLU A 68 5.44 -2.70 7.93
CA GLU A 68 5.57 -3.84 7.01
C GLU A 68 6.13 -5.09 7.71
N GLN A 69 7.08 -4.92 8.64
CA GLN A 69 7.75 -6.02 9.33
C GLN A 69 6.89 -6.63 10.45
N HIS A 70 6.20 -5.80 11.23
CA HIS A 70 5.49 -6.25 12.43
C HIS A 70 3.97 -6.29 12.26
N PHE A 71 3.43 -5.50 11.32
CA PHE A 71 2.00 -5.28 11.13
C PHE A 71 1.60 -5.36 9.66
N GLY A 72 2.26 -6.21 8.87
CA GLY A 72 2.11 -6.23 7.41
C GLY A 72 0.67 -6.32 6.90
N ARG A 73 -0.23 -6.99 7.64
CA ARG A 73 -1.67 -7.03 7.31
C ARG A 73 -2.33 -5.65 7.32
N LEU A 74 -1.96 -4.77 8.25
CA LEU A 74 -2.57 -3.45 8.42
C LEU A 74 -2.13 -2.44 7.35
N VAL A 75 -1.04 -2.72 6.64
CA VAL A 75 -0.53 -1.88 5.54
C VAL A 75 -0.66 -2.56 4.18
N ASP A 76 -1.30 -3.72 4.14
CA ASP A 76 -1.60 -4.44 2.90
C ASP A 76 -2.75 -3.73 2.15
N TYR A 77 -2.56 -3.54 0.85
CA TYR A 77 -3.51 -2.82 0.03
C TYR A 77 -4.83 -3.57 -0.15
N GLU A 78 -4.77 -4.90 -0.35
CA GLU A 78 -5.97 -5.72 -0.52
C GLU A 78 -6.79 -5.77 0.77
N PHE A 79 -6.11 -5.87 1.92
CA PHE A 79 -6.77 -5.81 3.22
C PHE A 79 -7.45 -4.46 3.47
N THR A 80 -6.77 -3.37 3.14
CA THR A 80 -7.31 -2.01 3.32
C THR A 80 -8.53 -1.77 2.42
N ALA A 81 -8.48 -2.21 1.17
CA ALA A 81 -9.62 -2.12 0.25
C ALA A 81 -10.81 -2.97 0.73
N ALA A 82 -10.56 -4.21 1.12
CA ALA A 82 -11.61 -5.10 1.65
C ALA A 82 -12.25 -4.57 2.94
N MET A 83 -11.49 -3.83 3.75
CA MET A 83 -12.03 -3.15 4.93
C MET A 83 -13.03 -2.06 4.53
N GLU A 84 -12.70 -1.23 3.54
CA GLU A 84 -13.60 -0.19 3.03
C GLU A 84 -14.87 -0.79 2.42
N ASP A 85 -14.76 -1.88 1.65
CA ASP A 85 -15.93 -2.58 1.09
C ASP A 85 -16.83 -3.13 2.21
N GLY A 86 -16.25 -3.68 3.28
CA GLY A 86 -17.01 -4.12 4.44
C GLY A 86 -17.76 -2.99 5.15
N LEU A 87 -17.20 -1.78 5.17
CA LEU A 87 -17.89 -0.59 5.71
C LEU A 87 -19.05 -0.16 4.80
N ASP A 88 -18.89 -0.29 3.48
CA ASP A 88 -19.96 -0.01 2.53
C ASP A 88 -21.11 -1.02 2.64
N GLU A 89 -20.84 -2.31 2.88
CA GLU A 89 -21.87 -3.32 3.15
C GLU A 89 -22.64 -3.04 4.45
N ILE A 90 -21.97 -2.49 5.48
CA ILE A 90 -22.65 -2.02 6.70
C ILE A 90 -23.57 -0.84 6.36
N ALA A 91 -23.12 0.11 5.54
CA ALA A 91 -23.91 1.26 5.14
C ALA A 91 -25.12 0.86 4.27
N ALA A 92 -24.99 -0.17 3.43
CA ALA A 92 -26.06 -0.75 2.64
C ALA A 92 -27.05 -1.61 3.47
N GLY A 93 -26.68 -1.96 4.71
CA GLY A 93 -27.50 -2.80 5.61
C GLY A 93 -27.37 -4.29 5.36
N HIS A 94 -26.37 -4.73 4.59
CA HIS A 94 -26.09 -6.14 4.31
C HIS A 94 -25.15 -6.79 5.34
N GLU A 95 -24.47 -5.99 6.17
CA GLU A 95 -23.57 -6.44 7.22
C GLU A 95 -23.88 -5.78 8.57
N HIS A 96 -23.72 -6.52 9.67
CA HIS A 96 -23.96 -5.99 11.01
C HIS A 96 -22.69 -5.39 11.60
N ARG A 97 -22.73 -4.09 11.92
CA ARG A 97 -21.61 -3.34 12.53
C ARG A 97 -20.90 -4.08 13.68
N THR A 98 -21.65 -4.66 14.62
CA THR A 98 -21.07 -5.34 15.79
C THR A 98 -20.31 -6.61 15.40
N ASN A 99 -20.83 -7.36 14.42
CA ASN A 99 -20.17 -8.57 13.92
C ASN A 99 -18.88 -8.21 13.21
N TRP A 100 -18.94 -7.23 12.31
CA TRP A 100 -17.76 -6.73 11.59
C TRP A 100 -16.67 -6.23 12.53
N LEU A 101 -17.02 -5.39 13.52
CA LEU A 101 -16.06 -4.87 14.52
C LEU A 101 -15.46 -5.98 15.38
N SER A 102 -16.26 -6.95 15.81
CA SER A 102 -15.78 -8.09 16.59
C SER A 102 -14.77 -8.93 15.80
N ASN A 103 -15.06 -9.17 14.53
CA ASN A 103 -14.18 -9.92 13.63
C ASN A 103 -12.89 -9.15 13.31
N PHE A 104 -12.97 -7.84 13.10
CA PHE A 104 -11.81 -6.99 12.88
C PHE A 104 -10.87 -6.98 14.10
N TYR A 105 -11.44 -6.86 15.31
CA TYR A 105 -10.65 -6.66 16.53
C TYR A 105 -10.15 -7.98 17.17
N PHE A 106 -11.02 -8.99 17.29
CA PHE A 106 -10.67 -10.27 17.93
C PHE A 106 -10.15 -11.31 16.94
N GLY A 107 -10.22 -11.02 15.64
CA GLY A 107 -9.81 -11.92 14.57
C GLY A 107 -10.94 -12.82 14.08
N GLY A 108 -11.31 -12.66 12.82
CA GLY A 108 -12.24 -13.53 12.09
C GLY A 108 -11.82 -13.68 10.63
N ASP A 109 -12.40 -14.67 9.94
CA ASP A 109 -12.08 -15.04 8.55
C ASP A 109 -12.66 -14.08 7.49
N TYR A 110 -13.02 -12.85 7.86
CA TYR A 110 -13.45 -11.83 6.89
C TYR A 110 -12.26 -11.26 6.13
N GLY A 111 -12.41 -11.21 4.80
CA GLY A 111 -11.60 -10.37 3.92
C GLY A 111 -10.26 -10.99 3.52
N VAL A 112 -10.29 -11.61 2.33
CA VAL A 112 -9.15 -12.10 1.53
C VAL A 112 -8.38 -13.27 2.17
N PRO A 113 -8.38 -14.47 1.56
CA PRO A 113 -7.50 -15.54 2.02
C PRO A 113 -6.07 -15.02 1.97
N VAL A 114 -5.45 -15.12 3.13
CA VAL A 114 -4.03 -14.88 3.35
C VAL A 114 -3.21 -15.69 2.34
N ARG A 115 -2.93 -15.12 1.17
CA ARG A 115 -2.16 -15.78 0.10
C ARG A 115 -0.71 -16.06 0.54
N TRP A 116 -0.24 -15.43 1.62
CA TRP A 116 1.05 -15.73 2.22
C TRP A 116 1.10 -17.05 2.99
N ARG A 117 -0.02 -17.67 3.37
CA ARG A 117 -0.02 -18.97 4.07
C ARG A 117 0.32 -20.14 3.15
N VAL A 118 0.07 -20.01 1.84
CA VAL A 118 0.29 -21.11 0.87
C VAL A 118 1.71 -21.09 0.26
N ARG A 119 2.35 -19.92 0.10
CA ARG A 119 3.72 -19.86 -0.45
C ARG A 119 4.83 -20.32 0.51
N GLY A 120 4.60 -20.29 1.82
CA GLY A 120 5.61 -20.69 2.80
C GLY A 120 5.82 -22.20 2.96
N LEU A 121 4.87 -23.02 2.49
CA LEU A 121 4.89 -24.47 2.71
C LEU A 121 5.30 -25.29 1.48
N GLU A 122 5.18 -24.75 0.26
CA GLU A 122 5.70 -25.40 -0.95
C GLU A 122 7.21 -25.20 -1.16
N GLU A 123 7.79 -24.09 -0.68
CA GLU A 123 9.22 -23.79 -0.90
C GLU A 123 10.16 -24.46 0.12
N ALA A 124 9.63 -24.99 1.24
CA ALA A 124 10.42 -25.68 2.25
C ALA A 124 10.82 -27.12 1.86
N GLY A 125 10.14 -27.71 0.86
CA GLY A 125 10.35 -29.10 0.43
C GLY A 125 11.38 -29.31 -0.67
N ARG A 126 11.99 -28.26 -1.23
CA ARG A 126 12.88 -28.42 -2.40
C ARG A 126 14.05 -27.44 -2.40
N ARG A 127 14.98 -27.60 -1.45
CA ARG A 127 16.31 -26.98 -1.58
C ARG A 127 17.15 -27.74 -2.62
N GLN A 128 17.54 -27.06 -3.70
CA GLN A 128 18.91 -27.05 -4.20
C GLN A 128 19.21 -25.73 -4.95
N PRO A 129 20.47 -25.25 -4.92
CA PRO A 129 20.77 -23.83 -5.06
C PRO A 129 20.95 -23.45 -6.53
N ARG A 130 20.17 -22.49 -7.02
CA ARG A 130 20.51 -21.79 -8.26
C ARG A 130 20.43 -20.29 -8.08
N ARG A 131 21.59 -19.68 -8.33
CA ARG A 131 21.81 -18.26 -8.52
C ARG A 131 20.72 -17.69 -9.41
N HIS A 132 19.95 -16.74 -8.90
CA HIS A 132 19.48 -15.60 -9.69
C HIS A 132 19.15 -14.44 -8.74
N ARG A 133 20.14 -13.55 -8.60
CA ARG A 133 19.93 -12.16 -8.20
C ARG A 133 18.98 -11.51 -9.21
N ARG A 134 18.19 -10.54 -8.71
CA ARG A 134 17.33 -9.55 -9.39
C ARG A 134 15.86 -9.94 -9.50
N ALA A 135 15.07 -9.48 -8.52
CA ALA A 135 13.77 -8.82 -8.69
C ALA A 135 13.08 -8.63 -7.32
N ARG A 136 13.69 -7.86 -6.41
CA ARG A 136 13.05 -7.42 -5.15
C ARG A 136 13.42 -5.98 -4.77
N SER A 137 13.70 -5.17 -5.77
CA SER A 137 14.14 -3.78 -5.58
C SER A 137 13.56 -2.89 -6.69
N GLN A 138 12.24 -2.79 -6.73
CA GLN A 138 11.55 -1.76 -7.52
C GLN A 138 10.42 -1.16 -6.67
N LEU A 139 10.82 -0.60 -5.53
CA LEU A 139 10.10 0.48 -4.82
C LEU A 139 11.05 1.29 -3.91
N HIS A 140 12.36 1.04 -3.98
CA HIS A 140 13.41 1.89 -3.41
C HIS A 140 13.98 2.92 -4.43
N GLN A 141 13.41 3.01 -5.64
CA GLN A 141 13.83 4.00 -6.63
C GLN A 141 12.73 5.01 -6.90
N VAL A 142 12.50 5.82 -5.87
CA VAL A 142 12.04 7.21 -6.03
C VAL A 142 12.98 8.11 -5.21
N VAL A 143 14.28 7.91 -5.38
CA VAL A 143 15.32 8.88 -5.02
C VAL A 143 16.03 9.26 -6.30
#